data_AF-A0A957XQM7-F1
#
_entry.id   AF-A0A957XQM7-F1
#
_cell.length_a   1.000
_cell.length_b   1.000
_cell.length_c   1.000
_cell.angle_alpha   90.00
_cell.angle_beta   90.00
_cell.angle_gamma   90.00
#
_symmetry.space_group_name_H-M   'P 1'
#
loop_
_entity.id
_entity.type
_entity.pdbx_description
1 polymer ?
#
loop_
_entity_poly.entity_id
_entity_poly.type
_entity_poly.pdbx_seq_one_letter_code
_entity_poly.pdbx_strand_id
1 'polypeptide(L)'
;PNFGDERAVANALRWSGLSVPVLIQAFPDDATAMTIADRRDSFCGKMSVCNNLRQYGIPFSLTTLHTVDPRSVSFQKDLMDFAAVCRVTRGVRGLRIGALGARPQAFNTVRYSEKLLEDTGISVETLDLYELFGWVNNMADDEALVQGKLAAIKDYVEVKDIPADALLKMAKFGAAVDTWMANSELQATAIQCWTAMEEFFGVVPCTL
;
A
#
# COMPACT_ATOMS: atom_id res chain seq x y z
N PRO A 1 7.72 12.64 38.42
CA PRO A 1 8.60 11.72 37.67
C PRO A 1 7.84 10.67 36.85
N ASN A 2 7.95 10.69 35.52
CA ASN A 2 7.40 9.64 34.65
C ASN A 2 8.48 9.17 33.66
N PHE A 3 9.45 8.42 34.18
CA PHE A 3 10.44 7.70 33.38
C PHE A 3 9.76 6.65 32.47
N GLY A 4 8.58 6.15 32.86
CA GLY A 4 7.85 5.12 32.13
C GLY A 4 8.42 3.72 32.38
N ASP A 5 7.60 2.80 32.89
CA ASP A 5 7.98 1.40 33.05
C ASP A 5 8.04 0.72 31.67
N GLU A 6 9.25 0.55 31.14
CA GLU A 6 9.50 -0.04 29.83
C GLU A 6 8.93 -1.45 29.67
N ARG A 7 8.87 -2.23 30.75
CA ARG A 7 8.34 -3.60 30.73
C ARG A 7 6.83 -3.56 30.64
N ALA A 8 6.18 -2.67 31.38
CA ALA A 8 4.74 -2.48 31.30
C ALA A 8 4.32 -2.02 29.90
N VAL A 9 5.04 -1.08 29.28
CA VAL A 9 4.75 -0.60 27.92
C VAL A 9 4.88 -1.74 26.90
N ALA A 10 5.99 -2.48 26.92
CA ALA A 10 6.22 -3.58 25.99
C ALA A 10 5.19 -4.71 26.15
N ASN A 11 4.85 -5.06 27.40
CA ASN A 11 3.83 -6.07 27.68
C ASN A 11 2.44 -5.63 27.26
N ALA A 12 2.06 -4.36 27.48
CA ALA A 12 0.78 -3.84 27.04
C ALA A 12 0.63 -3.97 25.51
N LEU A 13 1.66 -3.59 24.75
CA LEU A 13 1.65 -3.72 23.30
C LEU A 13 1.60 -5.19 22.87
N ARG A 14 2.43 -6.06 23.45
CA ARG A 14 2.44 -7.50 23.14
C ARG A 14 1.11 -8.17 23.45
N TRP A 15 0.55 -7.93 24.63
CA TRP A 15 -0.68 -8.58 25.10
C TRP A 15 -1.94 -8.01 24.47
N SER A 16 -1.89 -6.81 23.90
CA SER A 16 -3.00 -6.28 23.12
C SER A 16 -3.35 -7.19 21.93
N GLY A 17 -2.38 -7.95 21.40
CA GLY A 17 -2.54 -8.73 20.18
C GLY A 17 -2.73 -7.86 18.92
N LEU A 18 -2.67 -6.53 19.06
CA LEU A 18 -2.85 -5.60 17.96
C LEU A 18 -1.55 -5.50 17.16
N SER A 19 -1.59 -5.89 15.89
CA SER A 19 -0.48 -5.65 14.96
C SER A 19 -0.70 -4.32 14.23
N VAL A 20 -0.63 -3.21 14.97
CA VAL A 20 -0.80 -1.84 14.45
C VAL A 20 0.48 -1.03 14.63
N PRO A 21 0.71 0.01 13.82
CA PRO A 21 1.85 0.91 14.02
C PRO A 21 1.84 1.57 15.40
N VAL A 22 3.03 1.78 15.97
CA VAL A 22 3.23 2.41 17.29
C VAL A 22 4.07 3.67 17.14
N LEU A 23 3.65 4.79 17.72
CA LEU A 23 4.43 6.04 17.79
C LEU A 23 4.88 6.27 19.24
N ILE A 24 6.19 6.48 19.44
CA ILE A 24 6.74 6.80 20.76
C ILE A 24 7.05 8.30 20.86
N GLN A 25 6.33 8.98 21.75
CA GLN A 25 6.55 10.37 22.11
C GLN A 25 6.96 10.47 23.59
N ALA A 26 7.80 11.45 23.90
CA ALA A 26 8.18 11.79 25.26
C ALA A 26 8.06 13.29 25.48
N PHE A 27 7.55 13.67 26.65
CA PHE A 27 7.44 15.07 27.03
C PHE A 27 8.81 15.66 27.36
N PRO A 28 9.07 16.94 27.03
CA PRO A 28 10.22 17.63 27.54
C PRO A 28 10.10 17.81 29.07
N ASP A 29 11.24 17.83 29.75
CA ASP A 29 11.33 18.27 31.14
C ASP A 29 11.16 19.79 31.23
N ASP A 30 10.62 20.27 32.34
CA ASP A 30 10.58 21.69 32.65
C ASP A 30 11.92 22.10 33.27
N ALA A 31 12.70 22.89 32.54
CA ALA A 31 14.01 23.34 32.99
C ALA A 31 13.98 24.13 34.31
N THR A 32 12.83 24.71 34.66
CA THR A 32 12.65 25.45 35.93
C THR A 32 12.28 24.54 37.11
N ALA A 33 11.90 23.29 36.85
CA ALA A 33 11.46 22.31 37.83
C ALA A 33 12.21 20.97 37.68
N MET A 34 13.51 20.99 37.98
CA MET A 34 14.44 19.86 37.82
C MET A 34 14.79 19.13 39.13
N THR A 35 14.00 19.31 40.18
CA THR A 35 14.19 18.56 41.44
C THR A 35 13.91 17.07 41.22
N ILE A 36 14.34 16.21 42.15
CA ILE A 36 14.05 14.76 42.10
C ILE A 36 12.54 14.48 42.09
N ALA A 37 11.74 15.34 42.73
CA ALA A 37 10.28 15.18 42.78
C ALA A 37 9.63 15.53 41.43
N ASP A 38 10.16 16.53 40.74
CA ASP A 38 9.51 17.17 39.60
C ASP A 38 10.01 16.64 38.25
N ARG A 39 11.32 16.35 38.14
CA ARG A 39 11.93 15.89 36.89
C ARG A 39 11.25 14.60 36.41
N ARG A 40 11.03 14.51 35.11
CA ARG A 40 10.37 13.37 34.48
C ARG A 40 11.39 12.35 33.99
N ASP A 41 12.55 12.81 33.56
CA ASP A 41 13.58 12.01 32.89
C ASP A 41 13.00 11.27 31.64
N SER A 42 12.03 11.90 30.97
CA SER A 42 11.22 11.26 29.91
C SER A 42 12.05 10.85 28.70
N PHE A 43 13.16 11.55 28.43
CA PHE A 43 14.04 11.18 27.33
C PHE A 43 14.75 9.85 27.60
N CYS A 44 15.32 9.68 28.79
CA CYS A 44 15.92 8.43 29.23
C CYS A 44 14.88 7.30 29.22
N GLY A 45 13.68 7.60 29.72
CA GLY A 45 12.53 6.72 29.64
C GLY A 45 12.20 6.24 28.23
N LYS A 46 12.12 7.16 27.27
CA LYS A 46 11.89 6.84 25.85
C LYS A 46 12.97 5.95 25.28
N MET A 47 14.25 6.21 25.57
CA MET A 47 15.35 5.34 25.13
C MET A 47 15.21 3.93 25.70
N SER A 48 14.88 3.82 26.99
CA SER A 48 14.62 2.57 27.69
C SER A 48 13.49 1.77 27.02
N VAL A 49 12.32 2.40 26.86
CA VAL A 49 11.15 1.84 26.17
C VAL A 49 11.51 1.38 24.76
N CYS A 50 12.15 2.23 23.95
CA CYS A 50 12.51 1.90 22.57
C CYS A 50 13.48 0.71 22.48
N ASN A 51 14.44 0.64 23.41
CA ASN A 51 15.36 -0.49 23.52
C ASN A 51 14.60 -1.79 23.86
N ASN A 52 13.65 -1.73 24.79
CA ASN A 52 12.84 -2.89 25.15
C ASN A 52 11.92 -3.34 24.01
N LEU A 53 11.27 -2.40 23.29
CA LEU A 53 10.45 -2.72 22.11
C LEU A 53 11.26 -3.39 21.01
N ARG A 54 12.50 -2.93 20.79
CA ARG A 54 13.43 -3.58 19.84
C ARG A 54 13.74 -5.01 20.24
N GLN A 55 13.98 -5.28 21.53
CA GLN A 55 14.21 -6.65 22.03
C GLN A 55 12.98 -7.55 21.87
N TYR A 56 11.78 -6.98 21.95
CA TYR A 56 10.52 -7.71 21.77
C TYR A 56 10.13 -7.88 20.30
N GLY A 57 10.90 -7.30 19.36
CA GLY A 57 10.58 -7.32 17.93
C GLY A 57 9.36 -6.48 17.57
N ILE A 58 8.98 -5.49 18.39
CA ILE A 58 7.84 -4.61 18.14
C ILE A 58 8.32 -3.39 17.34
N PRO A 59 7.87 -3.20 16.08
CA PRO A 59 8.23 -2.03 15.29
C PRO A 59 7.56 -0.77 15.83
N PHE A 60 8.28 0.36 15.79
CA PHE A 60 7.78 1.65 16.22
C PHE A 60 8.35 2.80 15.38
N SER A 61 7.66 3.93 15.40
CA SER A 61 8.09 5.22 14.84
C SER A 61 8.44 6.20 15.96
N LEU A 62 9.28 7.18 15.63
CA LEU A 62 9.71 8.22 16.56
C LEU A 62 9.28 9.58 16.05
N THR A 63 9.05 10.50 16.98
CA THR A 63 8.99 11.95 16.71
C THR A 63 10.33 12.47 16.21
N THR A 64 10.31 13.56 15.44
CA THR A 64 11.51 14.23 14.91
C THR A 64 12.46 14.64 16.04
N LEU A 65 11.91 15.15 17.15
CA LEU A 65 12.69 15.53 18.34
C LEU A 65 12.72 14.41 19.37
N HIS A 66 13.80 14.36 20.16
CA HIS A 66 13.96 13.41 21.27
C HIS A 66 12.81 13.50 22.28
N THR A 67 12.48 14.73 22.67
CA THR A 67 11.30 15.08 23.46
C THR A 67 10.58 16.23 22.77
N VAL A 68 9.26 16.27 22.89
CA VAL A 68 8.44 17.28 22.21
C VAL A 68 7.14 17.51 22.95
N ASP A 69 6.73 18.77 23.11
CA ASP A 69 5.42 19.10 23.67
C ASP A 69 4.33 18.75 22.63
N PRO A 70 3.26 18.01 23.01
CA PRO A 70 2.16 17.68 22.10
C PRO A 70 1.42 18.88 21.49
N ARG A 71 1.57 20.07 22.07
CA ARG A 71 0.97 21.32 21.54
C ARG A 71 1.88 22.01 20.53
N SER A 72 3.10 21.52 20.33
CA SER A 72 4.03 22.12 19.39
C SER A 72 3.65 21.82 17.94
N VAL A 73 3.99 22.76 17.05
CA VAL A 73 3.85 22.58 15.59
C VAL A 73 4.66 21.38 15.08
N SER A 74 5.83 21.11 15.68
CA SER A 74 6.65 19.95 15.32
C SER A 74 5.94 18.63 15.59
N PHE A 75 5.29 18.48 16.76
CA PHE A 75 4.55 17.26 17.07
C PHE A 75 3.31 17.10 16.18
N GLN A 76 2.62 18.20 15.86
CA GLN A 76 1.49 18.15 14.94
C GLN A 76 1.91 17.58 13.58
N LYS A 77 3.07 18.01 13.06
CA LYS A 77 3.63 17.45 11.82
C LYS A 77 3.99 15.96 11.97
N ASP A 78 4.71 15.58 13.02
CA ASP A 78 5.07 14.18 13.28
C ASP A 78 3.83 13.28 13.37
N LEU A 79 2.75 13.77 13.98
CA LEU A 79 1.49 13.05 14.10
C LEU A 79 0.77 12.90 12.74
N MET A 80 0.81 13.93 11.89
CA MET A 80 0.27 13.84 10.53
C MET A 80 1.03 12.83 9.67
N ASP A 81 2.37 12.82 9.77
CA ASP A 81 3.24 11.89 9.07
C ASP A 81 2.97 10.45 9.56
N PHE A 82 2.90 10.25 10.89
CA PHE A 82 2.57 8.94 11.46
C PHE A 82 1.16 8.47 11.09
N ALA A 83 0.18 9.37 11.04
CA ALA A 83 -1.16 9.03 10.57
C ALA A 83 -1.14 8.59 9.09
N ALA A 84 -0.26 9.14 8.25
CA ALA A 84 -0.06 8.68 6.89
C ALA A 84 0.52 7.25 6.85
N VAL A 85 1.52 6.95 7.70
CA VAL A 85 2.04 5.57 7.87
C VAL A 85 0.91 4.61 8.24
N CYS A 86 0.07 4.96 9.21
CA CYS A 86 -1.08 4.14 9.61
C CYS A 86 -2.05 3.87 8.45
N ARG A 87 -2.32 4.87 7.59
CA ARG A 87 -3.18 4.69 6.40
C ARG A 87 -2.55 3.72 5.40
N VAL A 88 -1.24 3.85 5.13
CA VAL A 88 -0.52 2.97 4.21
C VAL A 88 -0.49 1.54 4.74
N THR A 89 -0.09 1.33 6.00
CA THR A 89 -0.05 -0.01 6.61
C THR A 89 -1.43 -0.66 6.61
N ARG A 90 -2.49 0.12 6.86
CA ARG A 90 -3.88 -0.38 6.79
C ARG A 90 -4.28 -0.77 5.36
N GLY A 91 -3.87 0.00 4.34
CA GLY A 91 -4.20 -0.29 2.95
C GLY A 91 -3.44 -1.49 2.37
N VAL A 92 -2.20 -1.70 2.81
CA VAL A 92 -1.39 -2.86 2.37
C VAL A 92 -1.82 -4.15 3.07
N ARG A 93 -2.29 -4.07 4.31
CA ARG A 93 -2.78 -5.25 5.04
C ARG A 93 -4.17 -5.65 4.54
N GLY A 94 -4.29 -6.88 4.04
CA GLY A 94 -5.51 -7.36 3.39
C GLY A 94 -5.63 -6.94 1.92
N LEU A 95 -4.53 -6.49 1.31
CA LEU A 95 -4.48 -6.14 -0.11
C LEU A 95 -4.71 -7.40 -0.96
N ARG A 96 -5.60 -7.29 -1.96
CA ARG A 96 -5.81 -8.32 -2.98
C ARG A 96 -5.28 -7.83 -4.31
N ILE A 97 -4.35 -8.58 -4.88
CA ILE A 97 -3.68 -8.24 -6.15
C ILE A 97 -4.09 -9.23 -7.22
N GLY A 98 -4.57 -8.75 -8.35
CA GLY A 98 -4.77 -9.57 -9.55
C GLY A 98 -3.48 -9.77 -10.33
N ALA A 99 -3.09 -11.01 -10.60
CA ALA A 99 -2.00 -11.34 -11.53
C ALA A 99 -2.61 -11.87 -12.84
N LEU A 100 -2.60 -11.02 -13.86
CA LEU A 100 -3.14 -11.33 -15.19
C LEU A 100 -2.03 -11.83 -16.11
N GLY A 101 -2.07 -13.12 -16.42
CA GLY A 101 -1.04 -13.80 -17.20
C GLY A 101 0.21 -14.16 -16.40
N ALA A 102 1.17 -14.79 -17.08
CA ALA A 102 2.40 -15.26 -16.47
C ALA A 102 3.47 -14.16 -16.42
N ARG A 103 4.29 -14.16 -15.36
CA ARG A 103 5.49 -13.31 -15.31
C ARG A 103 6.39 -13.60 -16.52
N PRO A 104 6.84 -12.59 -17.29
CA PRO A 104 7.70 -12.86 -18.43
C PRO A 104 9.08 -13.38 -18.00
N GLN A 105 9.58 -14.41 -18.71
CA GLN A 105 10.75 -15.19 -18.29
C GLN A 105 12.01 -14.32 -18.11
N ALA A 106 12.23 -13.38 -19.02
CA ALA A 106 13.43 -12.54 -19.08
C ALA A 106 13.59 -11.58 -17.88
N PHE A 107 12.51 -11.24 -17.17
CA PHE A 107 12.54 -10.23 -16.10
C PHE A 107 12.55 -10.87 -14.71
N ASN A 108 13.75 -11.11 -14.17
CA ASN A 108 13.91 -11.67 -12.83
C ASN A 108 13.60 -10.68 -11.70
N THR A 109 13.61 -9.37 -12.00
CA THR A 109 13.31 -8.29 -11.05
C THR A 109 11.85 -8.26 -10.59
N VAL A 110 10.96 -8.89 -11.36
CA VAL A 110 9.52 -9.00 -11.04
C VAL A 110 9.14 -10.39 -10.50
N ARG A 111 10.13 -11.17 -10.00
CA ARG A 111 9.86 -12.41 -9.28
C ARG A 111 9.23 -12.09 -7.93
N TYR A 112 8.24 -12.87 -7.54
CA TYR A 112 7.58 -12.77 -6.26
C TYR A 112 7.23 -14.17 -5.74
N SER A 113 6.81 -14.25 -4.48
CA SER A 113 6.33 -15.48 -3.85
C SER A 113 4.97 -15.21 -3.25
N GLU A 114 3.92 -15.82 -3.81
CA GLU A 114 2.55 -15.72 -3.29
C GLU A 114 2.50 -16.13 -1.82
N LYS A 115 3.27 -17.15 -1.43
CA LYS A 115 3.38 -17.58 -0.03
C LYS A 115 3.91 -16.47 0.89
N LEU A 116 4.95 -15.74 0.46
CA LEU A 116 5.51 -14.65 1.28
C LEU A 116 4.57 -13.44 1.33
N LEU A 117 3.82 -13.19 0.26
CA LEU A 117 2.78 -12.16 0.25
C LEU A 117 1.66 -12.52 1.22
N GLU A 118 1.19 -13.78 1.20
CA GLU A 118 0.16 -14.28 2.12
C GLU A 118 0.62 -14.19 3.59
N ASP A 119 1.89 -14.53 3.88
CA ASP A 119 2.48 -14.38 5.22
C ASP A 119 2.46 -12.91 5.72
N THR A 120 2.40 -11.94 4.81
CA THR A 120 2.26 -10.50 5.13
C THR A 120 0.81 -9.99 5.05
N GLY A 121 -0.15 -10.86 4.75
CA GLY A 121 -1.57 -10.54 4.62
C GLY A 121 -1.95 -9.93 3.27
N ILE A 122 -1.20 -10.24 2.20
CA ILE A 122 -1.51 -9.84 0.83
C ILE A 122 -1.84 -11.11 0.03
N SER A 123 -3.04 -11.19 -0.54
CA SER A 123 -3.46 -12.32 -1.36
C SER A 123 -3.30 -12.01 -2.85
N VAL A 124 -2.93 -13.01 -3.64
CA VAL A 124 -2.85 -12.90 -5.11
C VAL A 124 -3.94 -13.74 -5.74
N GLU A 125 -4.67 -13.16 -6.69
CA GLU A 125 -5.67 -13.83 -7.50
C GLU A 125 -5.18 -13.88 -8.94
N THR A 126 -5.08 -15.06 -9.52
CA THR A 126 -4.56 -15.24 -10.88
C THR A 126 -5.70 -15.32 -11.88
N LEU A 127 -5.51 -14.71 -13.05
CA LEU A 127 -6.39 -14.87 -14.21
C LEU A 127 -5.53 -15.16 -15.43
N ASP A 128 -5.90 -16.18 -16.20
CA ASP A 128 -5.21 -16.48 -17.44
C ASP A 128 -5.47 -15.39 -18.47
N LEU A 129 -4.41 -14.96 -19.16
CA LEU A 129 -4.50 -13.87 -20.13
C LEU A 129 -5.42 -14.24 -21.32
N TYR A 130 -5.44 -15.52 -21.72
CA TYR A 130 -6.28 -16.01 -22.80
C TYR A 130 -7.77 -16.05 -22.40
N GLU A 131 -8.07 -16.34 -21.13
CA GLU A 131 -9.43 -16.26 -20.61
C GLU A 131 -9.97 -14.83 -20.71
N LEU A 132 -9.18 -13.84 -20.27
CA LEU A 132 -9.54 -12.43 -20.40
C LEU A 132 -9.71 -12.02 -21.88
N PHE A 133 -8.85 -12.49 -22.80
CA PHE A 133 -9.03 -12.24 -24.23
C PHE A 133 -10.35 -12.83 -24.75
N GLY A 134 -10.74 -14.00 -24.26
CA GLY A 134 -12.05 -14.59 -24.53
C GLY A 134 -13.18 -13.66 -24.10
N TRP A 135 -13.11 -13.06 -22.91
CA TRP A 135 -14.11 -12.09 -22.45
C TRP A 135 -14.15 -10.87 -23.36
N VAL A 136 -12.99 -10.28 -23.68
CA VAL A 136 -12.87 -9.11 -24.57
C VAL A 136 -13.50 -9.37 -25.95
N ASN A 137 -13.25 -10.54 -26.54
CA ASN A 137 -13.79 -10.89 -27.85
C ASN A 137 -15.32 -11.06 -27.85
N ASN A 138 -15.91 -11.37 -26.70
CA ASN A 138 -17.36 -11.52 -26.54
C ASN A 138 -18.07 -10.21 -26.20
N MET A 139 -17.35 -9.13 -25.86
CA MET A 139 -17.95 -7.83 -25.58
C MET A 139 -18.41 -7.15 -26.87
N ALA A 140 -19.59 -6.56 -26.86
CA ALA A 140 -20.06 -5.71 -27.95
C ALA A 140 -19.38 -4.33 -27.90
N ASP A 141 -19.21 -3.73 -29.08
CA ASP A 141 -18.51 -2.46 -29.24
C ASP A 141 -19.24 -1.31 -28.55
N ASP A 142 -20.57 -1.35 -28.52
CA ASP A 142 -21.47 -0.32 -28.02
C ASP A 142 -21.85 -0.48 -26.54
N GLU A 143 -21.29 -1.47 -25.85
CA GLU A 143 -21.50 -1.63 -24.41
C GLU A 143 -21.07 -0.37 -23.64
N ALA A 144 -21.88 0.02 -22.65
CA ALA A 144 -21.66 1.25 -21.89
C ALA A 144 -20.29 1.28 -21.20
N LEU A 145 -19.81 0.16 -20.67
CA LEU A 145 -18.48 0.06 -20.05
C LEU A 145 -17.35 0.27 -21.08
N VAL A 146 -17.50 -0.29 -22.28
CA VAL A 146 -16.51 -0.15 -23.37
C VAL A 146 -16.46 1.29 -23.85
N GLN A 147 -17.62 1.90 -24.13
CA GLN A 147 -17.70 3.30 -24.56
C GLN A 147 -17.20 4.26 -23.50
N GLY A 148 -17.50 3.99 -22.21
CA GLY A 148 -16.96 4.74 -21.08
C GLY A 148 -15.43 4.70 -21.03
N LYS A 149 -14.83 3.50 -21.15
CA LYS A 149 -13.37 3.34 -21.15
C LYS A 149 -12.74 3.99 -22.40
N LEU A 150 -13.37 3.87 -23.56
CA LEU A 150 -12.91 4.51 -24.80
C LEU A 150 -12.91 6.04 -24.69
N ALA A 151 -13.95 6.62 -24.08
CA ALA A 151 -14.01 8.05 -23.82
C ALA A 151 -12.91 8.48 -22.85
N ALA A 152 -12.66 7.72 -21.78
CA ALA A 152 -11.58 8.01 -20.83
C ALA A 152 -10.19 7.99 -21.49
N ILE A 153 -9.91 7.04 -22.38
CA ILE A 153 -8.65 6.99 -23.15
C ILE A 153 -8.50 8.24 -24.02
N LYS A 154 -9.56 8.65 -24.72
CA LYS A 154 -9.56 9.83 -25.61
C LYS A 154 -9.42 11.16 -24.85
N ASP A 155 -9.90 11.22 -23.62
CA ASP A 155 -9.76 12.39 -22.74
C ASP A 155 -8.34 12.49 -22.16
N TYR A 156 -7.72 11.34 -21.85
CA TYR A 156 -6.40 11.28 -21.25
C TYR A 156 -5.26 11.57 -22.23
N VAL A 157 -5.33 11.08 -23.48
CA VAL A 157 -4.25 11.25 -24.48
C VAL A 157 -4.77 11.62 -25.87
N GLU A 158 -3.94 12.28 -26.67
CA GLU A 158 -4.23 12.53 -28.09
C GLU A 158 -4.16 11.23 -28.90
N VAL A 159 -5.25 10.90 -29.62
CA VAL A 159 -5.40 9.62 -30.34
C VAL A 159 -5.54 9.77 -31.87
N LYS A 160 -5.25 10.96 -32.42
CA LYS A 160 -5.60 11.32 -33.81
C LYS A 160 -5.10 10.32 -34.85
N ASP A 161 -3.89 9.81 -34.70
CA ASP A 161 -3.24 8.91 -35.66
C ASP A 161 -3.30 7.43 -35.22
N ILE A 162 -4.09 7.10 -34.20
CA ILE A 162 -4.23 5.75 -33.68
C ILE A 162 -5.43 5.04 -34.34
N PRO A 163 -5.27 3.80 -34.85
CA PRO A 163 -6.37 3.04 -35.43
C PRO A 163 -7.55 2.88 -34.46
N ALA A 164 -8.76 3.12 -34.95
CA ALA A 164 -9.97 3.10 -34.11
C ALA A 164 -10.26 1.70 -33.54
N ASP A 165 -9.96 0.64 -34.27
CA ASP A 165 -10.09 -0.75 -33.84
C ASP A 165 -9.10 -1.09 -32.72
N ALA A 166 -7.87 -0.57 -32.77
CA ALA A 166 -6.90 -0.72 -31.69
C ALA A 166 -7.37 -0.01 -30.41
N LEU A 167 -7.88 1.22 -30.51
CA LEU A 167 -8.45 1.95 -29.37
C LEU A 167 -9.64 1.22 -28.76
N LEU A 168 -10.52 0.67 -29.60
CA LEU A 168 -11.69 -0.08 -29.15
C LEU A 168 -11.29 -1.38 -28.47
N LYS A 169 -10.30 -2.10 -29.02
CA LYS A 169 -9.74 -3.31 -28.41
C LYS A 169 -9.11 -3.01 -27.03
N MET A 170 -8.36 -1.90 -26.91
CA MET A 170 -7.82 -1.43 -25.63
C MET A 170 -8.94 -1.08 -24.64
N ALA A 171 -9.99 -0.39 -25.11
CA ALA A 171 -11.13 -0.02 -24.27
C ALA A 171 -11.87 -1.25 -23.72
N LYS A 172 -12.11 -2.27 -24.56
CA LYS A 172 -12.69 -3.55 -24.13
C LYS A 172 -11.80 -4.26 -23.13
N PHE A 173 -10.49 -4.32 -23.38
CA PHE A 173 -9.53 -4.91 -22.44
C PHE A 173 -9.59 -4.22 -21.08
N GLY A 174 -9.55 -2.88 -21.06
CA GLY A 174 -9.65 -2.11 -19.82
C GLY A 174 -10.97 -2.34 -19.10
N ALA A 175 -12.10 -2.36 -19.82
CA ALA A 175 -13.41 -2.63 -19.23
C ALA A 175 -13.51 -4.05 -18.64
N ALA A 176 -12.92 -5.05 -19.30
CA ALA A 176 -12.84 -6.42 -18.79
C ALA A 176 -11.98 -6.51 -17.51
N VAL A 177 -10.83 -5.83 -17.48
CA VAL A 177 -9.98 -5.75 -16.28
C VAL A 177 -10.70 -5.05 -15.13
N ASP A 178 -11.35 -3.92 -15.37
CA ASP A 178 -12.11 -3.20 -14.34
C ASP A 178 -13.24 -4.07 -13.77
N THR A 179 -13.94 -4.81 -14.64
CA THR A 179 -15.01 -5.73 -14.25
C THR A 179 -14.48 -6.87 -13.40
N TRP A 180 -13.33 -7.45 -13.77
CA TRP A 180 -12.67 -8.47 -12.97
C TRP A 180 -12.25 -7.94 -11.60
N MET A 181 -11.59 -6.78 -11.57
CA MET A 181 -11.17 -6.14 -10.33
C MET A 181 -12.36 -5.87 -9.40
N ALA A 182 -13.49 -5.41 -9.93
CA ALA A 182 -14.69 -5.16 -9.15
C ALA A 182 -15.29 -6.47 -8.60
N ASN A 183 -15.42 -7.51 -9.43
CA ASN A 183 -16.03 -8.79 -9.04
C ASN A 183 -15.18 -9.57 -8.04
N SER A 184 -13.86 -9.47 -8.14
CA SER A 184 -12.89 -10.16 -7.28
C SER A 184 -12.41 -9.31 -6.10
N GLU A 185 -12.96 -8.09 -5.94
CA GLU A 185 -12.60 -7.12 -4.89
C GLU A 185 -11.09 -6.80 -4.87
N LEU A 186 -10.47 -6.68 -6.05
CA LEU A 186 -9.05 -6.42 -6.22
C LEU A 186 -8.77 -4.92 -6.14
N GLN A 187 -7.71 -4.54 -5.44
CA GLN A 187 -7.27 -3.15 -5.35
C GLN A 187 -6.15 -2.80 -6.32
N ALA A 188 -5.46 -3.81 -6.89
CA ALA A 188 -4.40 -3.61 -7.87
C ALA A 188 -4.31 -4.82 -8.81
N THR A 189 -3.77 -4.59 -10.01
CA THR A 189 -3.46 -5.66 -10.97
C THR A 189 -2.02 -5.55 -11.48
N ALA A 190 -1.43 -6.69 -11.82
CA ALA A 190 -0.17 -6.83 -12.52
C ALA A 190 -0.44 -7.62 -13.81
N ILE A 191 -0.04 -7.06 -14.95
CA ILE A 191 -0.44 -7.57 -16.26
C ILE A 191 0.79 -8.01 -17.05
N GLN A 192 0.73 -9.22 -17.64
CA GLN A 192 1.70 -9.68 -18.64
C GLN A 192 1.51 -8.89 -19.94
N CYS A 193 2.09 -7.70 -20.03
CA CYS A 193 2.03 -6.86 -21.23
C CYS A 193 2.92 -7.35 -22.39
N TRP A 194 3.84 -8.28 -22.12
CA TRP A 194 4.81 -8.77 -23.10
C TRP A 194 5.11 -10.27 -22.92
N THR A 195 5.31 -11.07 -23.98
CA THR A 195 5.12 -10.75 -25.41
C THR A 195 3.67 -10.90 -25.86
N ALA A 196 2.86 -11.66 -25.12
CA ALA A 196 1.61 -12.21 -25.64
C ALA A 196 0.59 -11.13 -26.06
N MET A 197 0.49 -10.03 -25.32
CA MET A 197 -0.39 -8.92 -25.69
C MET A 197 0.09 -8.21 -26.95
N GLU A 198 1.39 -7.97 -27.08
CA GLU A 198 1.97 -7.31 -28.26
C GLU A 198 1.80 -8.18 -29.52
N GLU A 199 2.22 -9.45 -29.45
CA GLU A 199 2.29 -10.32 -30.64
C GLU A 199 0.92 -10.90 -31.06
N PHE A 200 0.07 -11.30 -30.10
CA PHE A 200 -1.17 -12.02 -30.41
C PHE A 200 -2.42 -11.17 -30.27
N PHE A 201 -2.43 -10.24 -29.30
CA PHE A 201 -3.59 -9.37 -29.09
C PHE A 201 -3.50 -8.08 -29.93
N GLY A 202 -2.28 -7.60 -30.21
CA GLY A 202 -1.99 -6.46 -31.08
C GLY A 202 -2.10 -5.11 -30.40
N VAL A 203 -2.25 -5.06 -29.07
CA VAL A 203 -2.22 -3.82 -28.26
C VAL A 203 -1.58 -4.09 -26.90
N VAL A 204 -0.97 -3.06 -26.31
CA VAL A 204 -0.42 -3.10 -24.94
C VAL A 204 -1.24 -2.19 -24.00
N PRO A 205 -1.38 -2.53 -22.71
CA PRO A 205 -2.33 -1.87 -21.81
C PRO A 205 -1.78 -0.63 -21.11
N CYS A 206 -0.70 -0.01 -21.63
CA CYS A 206 0.04 1.04 -20.90
C CYS A 206 -0.75 2.33 -20.64
N THR A 207 -1.83 2.57 -21.38
CA THR A 207 -2.68 3.77 -21.26
C THR A 207 -3.89 3.55 -20.33
N LEU A 208 -4.13 2.31 -19.87
CA LEU A 208 -5.35 1.91 -19.17
C LEU A 208 -5.27 2.10 -17.66
#